data_AF-A0A3E2TR09-F1
#
_entry.id   AF-A0A3E2TR09-F1
#
_cell.length_a   1.000
_cell.length_b   1.000
_cell.length_c   1.000
_cell.angle_alpha   90.00
_cell.angle_beta   90.00
_cell.angle_gamma   90.00
#
_symmetry.space_group_name_H-M   'P 1'
#
loop_
_entity.id
_entity.type
_entity.pdbx_description
1 polymer ?
#
loop_
_entity_poly.entity_id
_entity_poly.type
_entity_poly.pdbx_seq_one_letter_code
_entity_poly.pdbx_strand_id
1 'polypeptide(L)'
;MKKNNKFRIFGITVVAVAALAAGFGGWYFMAGSNNYKNVFYPGTTLNDMNIEGMSVSELEEQLKESAKDYELVVDFKNEQLTIKGSDIQMAYNEASDLQALKDRQNEHKLKETDQKDLALTVNNLFTYNEERVKQELAQCSAMDTTKMIAPENAQLVYDAGKNAFSLRNGEQGTTLDEGKVTAAVEDAIEENVSNWMLRPRACIRSLF
;
A
#
# COMPACT_ATOMS: atom_id res chain seq x y z
N MET A 1 12.38 35.81 6.08
CA MET A 1 11.07 35.25 5.67
C MET A 1 11.26 33.80 5.21
N LYS A 2 10.19 32.98 5.22
CA LYS A 2 10.14 31.55 4.79
C LYS A 2 10.84 31.32 3.43
N LYS A 3 11.32 30.12 3.05
CA LYS A 3 10.67 28.80 3.18
C LYS A 3 11.67 27.63 3.03
N ASN A 4 11.49 26.56 3.80
CA ASN A 4 12.29 25.31 3.72
C ASN A 4 11.76 24.32 2.64
N ASN A 5 12.43 23.16 2.58
CA ASN A 5 11.96 21.82 2.17
C ASN A 5 12.24 21.37 0.72
N LYS A 6 13.29 20.54 0.55
CA LYS A 6 13.31 19.33 -0.31
C LYS A 6 14.29 18.29 0.26
N PHE A 7 13.87 17.49 1.24
CA PHE A 7 14.68 16.35 1.71
C PHE A 7 14.63 15.22 0.67
N ARG A 8 15.80 14.72 0.27
CA ARG A 8 15.96 13.69 -0.77
C ARG A 8 15.90 12.32 -0.12
N ILE A 9 15.02 11.44 -0.59
CA ILE A 9 14.94 10.05 -0.13
C ILE A 9 15.80 9.18 -1.06
N PHE A 10 16.79 8.48 -0.50
CA PHE A 10 17.47 7.39 -1.18
C PHE A 10 16.55 6.16 -1.20
N GLY A 11 16.32 5.58 -2.37
CA GLY A 11 15.44 4.41 -2.52
C GLY A 11 16.05 3.34 -3.42
N ILE A 12 16.45 2.23 -2.81
CA ILE A 12 16.83 0.93 -3.39
C ILE A 12 16.48 -0.10 -2.30
N THR A 13 15.87 -1.26 -2.51
CA THR A 13 15.19 -1.88 -3.67
C THR A 13 13.71 -1.47 -3.75
N VAL A 14 12.89 -1.83 -4.76
CA VAL A 14 13.11 -2.20 -6.19
C VAL A 14 13.97 -3.43 -6.53
N VAL A 15 13.35 -4.54 -6.99
CA VAL A 15 13.78 -5.38 -8.15
C VAL A 15 12.77 -6.49 -8.51
N ALA A 16 12.10 -7.13 -7.53
CA ALA A 16 11.36 -8.38 -7.76
C ALA A 16 10.17 -8.30 -8.74
N VAL A 17 9.19 -7.41 -8.49
CA VAL A 17 7.89 -7.44 -9.19
C VAL A 17 7.98 -7.03 -10.68
N ALA A 18 8.89 -6.13 -11.04
CA ALA A 18 9.03 -5.66 -12.42
C ALA A 18 9.53 -6.74 -13.40
N ALA A 19 10.16 -7.80 -12.91
CA ALA A 19 10.62 -8.92 -13.73
C ALA A 19 9.46 -9.89 -14.10
N LEU A 20 8.46 -10.02 -13.23
CA LEU A 20 7.33 -10.94 -13.44
C LEU A 20 6.33 -10.39 -14.46
N ALA A 21 6.02 -9.08 -14.40
CA ALA A 21 5.11 -8.42 -15.33
C ALA A 21 5.57 -8.44 -16.80
N ALA A 22 6.87 -8.61 -17.06
CA ALA A 22 7.43 -8.64 -18.41
C ALA A 22 7.64 -10.08 -18.96
N GLY A 23 7.62 -11.10 -18.11
CA GLY A 23 8.04 -12.47 -18.47
C GLY A 23 6.98 -13.31 -19.18
N PHE A 24 5.72 -13.25 -18.72
CA PHE A 24 4.72 -14.29 -19.05
C PHE A 24 3.70 -13.87 -20.12
N GLY A 25 3.15 -12.65 -20.08
CA GLY A 25 2.25 -12.17 -21.14
C GLY A 25 2.89 -12.16 -22.54
N GLY A 26 4.21 -11.91 -22.61
CA GLY A 26 4.99 -11.97 -23.84
C GLY A 26 5.19 -13.39 -24.41
N TRP A 27 5.13 -14.44 -23.59
CA TRP A 27 5.29 -15.82 -24.06
C TRP A 27 4.06 -16.29 -24.84
N TYR A 28 2.85 -15.99 -24.34
CA TYR A 28 1.60 -16.34 -25.02
C TYR A 28 1.43 -15.60 -26.36
N PHE A 29 2.01 -14.40 -26.50
CA PHE A 29 1.95 -13.61 -27.73
C PHE A 29 2.61 -14.31 -28.95
N MET A 30 3.54 -15.24 -28.74
CA MET A 30 4.14 -16.04 -29.82
C MET A 30 3.35 -17.32 -30.16
N ALA A 31 2.30 -17.66 -29.42
CA ALA A 31 1.52 -18.88 -29.56
C ALA A 31 0.19 -18.70 -30.32
N GLY A 32 0.21 -18.04 -31.48
CA GLY A 32 -0.75 -18.30 -32.57
C GLY A 32 -2.23 -17.89 -32.37
N SER A 33 -2.51 -16.59 -32.42
CA SER A 33 -3.67 -15.95 -33.08
C SER A 33 -5.13 -16.42 -32.86
N ASN A 34 -5.46 -17.37 -31.98
CA ASN A 34 -6.85 -17.85 -31.85
C ASN A 34 -7.37 -17.97 -30.40
N ASN A 35 -8.28 -17.06 -30.05
CA ASN A 35 -9.13 -16.99 -28.84
C ASN A 35 -8.56 -16.32 -27.58
N TYR A 36 -8.56 -14.99 -27.58
CA TYR A 36 -8.71 -14.14 -26.37
C TYR A 36 -10.01 -14.39 -25.56
N LYS A 37 -10.74 -15.49 -25.79
CA LYS A 37 -11.91 -15.88 -24.99
C LYS A 37 -11.50 -16.26 -23.58
N ASN A 38 -10.33 -16.89 -23.45
CA ASN A 38 -9.86 -17.49 -22.20
C ASN A 38 -8.82 -16.62 -21.46
N VAL A 39 -8.33 -15.55 -22.10
CA VAL A 39 -7.30 -14.65 -21.56
C VAL A 39 -7.71 -13.18 -21.73
N PHE A 40 -7.33 -12.30 -20.81
CA PHE A 40 -7.67 -10.87 -20.88
C PHE A 40 -7.05 -10.19 -22.10
N TYR A 41 -7.76 -9.22 -22.69
CA TYR A 41 -7.32 -8.52 -23.90
C TYR A 41 -6.05 -7.66 -23.69
N PRO A 42 -5.32 -7.32 -24.76
CA PRO A 42 -4.20 -6.40 -24.70
C PRO A 42 -4.56 -5.05 -24.06
N GLY A 43 -3.67 -4.54 -23.19
CA GLY A 43 -3.88 -3.33 -22.41
C GLY A 43 -4.90 -3.44 -21.26
N THR A 44 -5.43 -4.62 -20.94
CA THR A 44 -6.36 -4.78 -19.80
C THR A 44 -5.62 -4.59 -18.47
N THR A 45 -6.17 -3.76 -17.59
CA THR A 45 -5.74 -3.63 -16.20
C THR A 45 -6.86 -4.02 -15.24
N LEU A 46 -6.49 -4.49 -14.04
CA LEU A 46 -7.38 -4.68 -12.89
C LEU A 46 -6.79 -3.91 -11.71
N ASN A 47 -7.49 -2.90 -11.18
CA ASN A 47 -6.98 -2.06 -10.08
C ASN A 47 -5.55 -1.54 -10.36
N ASP A 48 -5.34 -1.05 -11.60
CA ASP A 48 -4.07 -0.61 -12.18
C ASP A 48 -2.96 -1.68 -12.35
N MET A 49 -3.20 -2.94 -11.95
CA MET A 49 -2.34 -4.08 -12.28
C MET A 49 -2.53 -4.47 -13.76
N ASN A 50 -1.44 -4.61 -14.54
CA ASN A 50 -1.54 -5.17 -15.89
C ASN A 50 -1.83 -6.68 -15.82
N ILE A 51 -2.94 -7.10 -16.46
CA ILE A 51 -3.39 -8.49 -16.53
C ILE A 51 -3.53 -9.00 -17.97
N GLU A 52 -3.02 -8.25 -18.95
CA GLU A 52 -2.97 -8.64 -20.37
C GLU A 52 -2.44 -10.07 -20.57
N GLY A 53 -3.19 -10.87 -21.33
CA GLY A 53 -2.79 -12.22 -21.71
C GLY A 53 -2.90 -13.28 -20.60
N MET A 54 -3.27 -12.90 -19.36
CA MET A 54 -3.53 -13.85 -18.28
C MET A 54 -4.91 -14.50 -18.44
N SER A 55 -5.03 -15.77 -18.07
CA SER A 55 -6.31 -16.41 -17.79
C SER A 55 -6.83 -16.05 -16.39
N VAL A 56 -8.11 -16.33 -16.13
CA VAL A 56 -8.72 -16.13 -14.80
C VAL A 56 -7.98 -16.94 -13.73
N SER A 57 -7.61 -18.20 -14.01
CA SER A 57 -6.87 -19.06 -13.08
C SER A 57 -5.45 -18.56 -12.77
N GLU A 58 -4.72 -18.05 -13.78
CA GLU A 58 -3.39 -17.46 -13.55
C GLU A 58 -3.48 -16.17 -12.73
N LEU A 59 -4.52 -15.36 -12.97
CA LEU A 59 -4.78 -14.15 -12.18
C LEU A 59 -5.15 -14.49 -10.73
N GLU A 60 -5.99 -15.51 -10.48
CA GLU A 60 -6.31 -15.97 -9.12
C GLU A 60 -5.08 -16.48 -8.37
N GLU A 61 -4.20 -17.24 -9.03
CA GLU A 61 -2.96 -17.73 -8.43
C GLU A 61 -2.02 -16.55 -8.10
N GLN A 62 -1.86 -15.60 -9.03
CA GLN A 62 -1.07 -14.38 -8.82
C GLN A 62 -1.63 -13.52 -7.68
N LEU A 63 -2.96 -13.40 -7.54
CA LEU A 63 -3.59 -12.68 -6.42
C LEU A 63 -3.39 -13.42 -5.08
N LYS A 64 -3.42 -14.76 -5.09
CA LYS A 64 -3.13 -15.60 -3.91
C LYS A 64 -1.65 -15.57 -3.51
N GLU A 65 -0.72 -15.36 -4.44
CA GLU A 65 0.70 -15.10 -4.15
C GLU A 65 0.90 -13.66 -3.64
N SER A 66 0.29 -12.68 -4.31
CA SER A 66 0.29 -11.26 -3.94
C SER A 66 -0.19 -10.99 -2.51
N ALA A 67 -1.18 -11.75 -2.03
CA ALA A 67 -1.66 -11.67 -0.65
C ALA A 67 -0.62 -12.10 0.40
N LYS A 68 0.26 -13.05 0.05
CA LYS A 68 1.31 -13.58 0.95
C LYS A 68 2.53 -12.67 0.99
N ASP A 69 2.90 -12.14 -0.18
CA ASP A 69 4.06 -11.24 -0.36
C ASP A 69 3.74 -9.77 -0.01
N TYR A 70 2.51 -9.48 0.43
CA TYR A 70 2.14 -8.17 0.94
C TYR A 70 2.96 -7.80 2.18
N GLU A 71 3.58 -6.62 2.16
CA GLU A 71 4.23 -6.00 3.31
C GLU A 71 3.82 -4.52 3.38
N LEU A 72 3.37 -4.07 4.56
CA LEU A 72 3.12 -2.67 4.86
C LEU A 72 4.14 -2.18 5.89
N VAL A 73 4.84 -1.09 5.57
CA VAL A 73 5.86 -0.50 6.44
C VAL A 73 5.33 0.77 7.11
N VAL A 74 5.08 0.69 8.41
CA VAL A 74 4.63 1.80 9.26
C VAL A 74 5.83 2.46 9.93
N ASP A 75 6.14 3.69 9.52
CA ASP A 75 7.26 4.48 10.05
C ASP A 75 6.83 5.35 11.24
N PHE A 76 7.18 4.91 12.45
CA PHE A 76 7.06 5.73 13.66
C PHE A 76 8.27 6.67 13.80
N LYS A 77 8.20 7.63 14.73
CA LYS A 77 9.27 8.61 14.94
C LYS A 77 10.58 8.00 15.46
N ASN A 78 10.48 6.89 16.20
CA ASN A 78 11.61 6.27 16.90
C ASN A 78 11.92 4.83 16.42
N GLU A 79 11.03 4.21 15.65
CA GLU A 79 11.12 2.82 15.18
C GLU A 79 10.25 2.59 13.94
N GLN A 80 10.31 1.40 13.37
CA GLN A 80 9.56 0.99 12.18
C GLN A 80 8.91 -0.37 12.44
N LEU A 81 7.65 -0.53 12.05
CA LEU A 81 6.92 -1.79 12.07
C LEU A 81 6.67 -2.25 10.63
N THR A 82 6.89 -3.53 10.35
CA THR A 82 6.46 -4.14 9.08
C THR A 82 5.35 -5.14 9.39
N ILE A 83 4.15 -4.86 8.88
CA ILE A 83 2.98 -5.74 8.96
C ILE A 83 2.94 -6.56 7.67
N LYS A 84 3.01 -7.88 7.73
CA LYS A 84 2.93 -8.73 6.53
C LYS A 84 1.52 -9.25 6.31
N GLY A 85 1.19 -9.55 5.06
CA GLY A 85 -0.07 -10.20 4.69
C GLY A 85 -0.30 -11.52 5.44
N SER A 86 0.77 -12.28 5.71
CA SER A 86 0.72 -13.48 6.56
C SER A 86 0.19 -13.22 7.98
N ASP A 87 0.57 -12.09 8.56
CA ASP A 87 0.36 -11.78 9.97
C ASP A 87 -1.09 -11.31 10.19
N ILE A 88 -1.59 -10.53 9.22
CA ILE A 88 -2.99 -10.06 9.16
C ILE A 88 -3.94 -10.99 8.43
N GLN A 89 -3.50 -12.21 8.10
CA GLN A 89 -4.29 -13.23 7.40
C GLN A 89 -4.92 -12.72 6.09
N MET A 90 -4.16 -11.91 5.33
CA MET A 90 -4.59 -11.39 4.05
C MET A 90 -4.80 -12.54 3.05
N ALA A 91 -5.92 -12.48 2.33
CA ALA A 91 -6.27 -13.46 1.31
C ALA A 91 -6.93 -12.77 0.11
N TYR A 92 -6.78 -13.36 -1.08
CA TYR A 92 -7.64 -13.03 -2.21
C TYR A 92 -9.10 -13.33 -1.87
N ASN A 93 -9.99 -12.41 -2.16
CA ASN A 93 -11.42 -12.58 -1.94
C ASN A 93 -12.05 -13.41 -3.08
N GLU A 94 -12.29 -14.70 -2.84
CA GLU A 94 -12.90 -15.62 -3.83
C GLU A 94 -14.34 -15.25 -4.22
N ALA A 95 -15.00 -14.29 -3.54
CA ALA A 95 -16.26 -13.70 -3.99
C ALA A 95 -16.08 -12.63 -5.09
N SER A 96 -14.83 -12.28 -5.43
CA SER A 96 -14.49 -11.43 -6.57
C SER A 96 -14.68 -12.24 -7.85
N ASP A 97 -15.84 -12.12 -8.49
CA ASP A 97 -16.16 -12.91 -9.69
C ASP A 97 -15.36 -12.43 -10.93
N LEU A 98 -14.09 -12.88 -11.00
CA LEU A 98 -13.17 -12.60 -12.10
C LEU A 98 -13.63 -13.26 -13.41
N GLN A 99 -14.38 -14.36 -13.33
CA GLN A 99 -14.97 -14.99 -14.50
C GLN A 99 -16.07 -14.09 -15.10
N ALA A 100 -16.97 -13.52 -14.29
CA ALA A 100 -17.96 -12.55 -14.77
C ALA A 100 -17.35 -11.22 -15.25
N LEU A 101 -16.15 -10.84 -14.80
CA LEU A 101 -15.39 -9.75 -15.43
C LEU A 101 -14.91 -10.15 -16.82
N LYS A 102 -14.33 -11.34 -16.96
CA LYS A 102 -13.81 -11.83 -18.24
C LYS A 102 -14.94 -12.09 -19.26
N ASP A 103 -16.09 -12.58 -18.81
CA ASP A 103 -17.25 -12.84 -19.66
C ASP A 103 -17.88 -11.53 -20.14
N ARG A 104 -18.05 -10.52 -19.26
CA ARG A 104 -18.45 -9.16 -19.69
C ARG A 104 -17.47 -8.55 -20.68
N GLN A 105 -16.16 -8.74 -20.47
CA GLN A 105 -15.14 -8.32 -21.42
C GLN A 105 -15.30 -9.03 -22.78
N ASN A 106 -15.66 -10.33 -22.81
CA ASN A 106 -15.90 -11.07 -24.05
C ASN A 106 -17.21 -10.68 -24.77
N GLU A 107 -18.26 -10.33 -24.02
CA GLU A 107 -19.55 -9.86 -24.56
C GLU A 107 -19.41 -8.46 -25.19
N HIS A 108 -18.72 -7.56 -24.50
CA HIS A 108 -18.32 -6.27 -25.04
C HIS A 108 -17.19 -6.48 -26.06
N LYS A 109 -17.57 -6.59 -27.34
CA LYS A 109 -16.61 -6.47 -28.45
C LYS A 109 -15.94 -5.10 -28.39
N LEU A 110 -14.80 -5.04 -27.69
CA LEU A 110 -14.02 -3.83 -27.51
C LEU A 110 -13.77 -3.17 -28.86
N LYS A 111 -14.15 -1.90 -28.98
CA LYS A 111 -13.56 -1.05 -30.00
C LYS A 111 -12.16 -0.72 -29.50
N GLU A 112 -11.15 -0.92 -30.36
CA GLU A 112 -9.72 -0.92 -30.01
C GLU A 112 -9.15 0.38 -29.40
N THR A 113 -10.00 1.37 -29.11
CA THR A 113 -9.65 2.69 -28.57
C THR A 113 -10.34 3.05 -27.24
N ASP A 114 -11.32 2.26 -26.78
CA ASP A 114 -12.08 2.59 -25.56
C ASP A 114 -11.33 2.12 -24.30
N GLN A 115 -10.29 2.87 -23.91
CA GLN A 115 -9.41 2.57 -22.76
C GLN A 115 -10.15 2.34 -21.42
N LYS A 116 -11.38 2.86 -21.29
CA LYS A 116 -12.23 2.64 -20.10
C LYS A 116 -12.71 1.20 -19.98
N ASP A 117 -12.94 0.51 -21.10
CA ASP A 117 -13.42 -0.87 -21.11
C ASP A 117 -12.27 -1.88 -20.87
N LEU A 118 -11.03 -1.40 -20.91
CA LEU A 118 -9.82 -2.13 -20.51
C LEU A 118 -9.43 -1.92 -19.04
N ALA A 119 -9.92 -0.86 -18.39
CA ALA A 119 -9.65 -0.55 -16.99
C ALA A 119 -10.70 -1.20 -16.08
N LEU A 120 -10.47 -2.45 -15.69
CA LEU A 120 -11.34 -3.17 -14.77
C LEU A 120 -11.08 -2.76 -13.32
N THR A 121 -12.14 -2.70 -12.52
CA THR A 121 -12.05 -2.35 -11.09
C THR A 121 -12.85 -3.35 -10.27
N VAL A 122 -12.24 -3.85 -9.21
CA VAL A 122 -12.88 -4.70 -8.20
C VAL A 122 -12.66 -4.08 -6.83
N ASN A 123 -13.77 -3.71 -6.20
CA ASN A 123 -13.79 -3.35 -4.79
C ASN A 123 -13.64 -4.63 -3.95
N ASN A 124 -12.89 -4.57 -2.85
CA ASN A 124 -12.69 -5.68 -1.92
C ASN A 124 -12.07 -6.93 -2.59
N LEU A 125 -11.10 -6.72 -3.49
CA LEU A 125 -10.37 -7.80 -4.18
C LEU A 125 -9.60 -8.73 -3.21
N PHE A 126 -9.29 -8.23 -2.01
CA PHE A 126 -8.67 -8.97 -0.92
C PHE A 126 -9.48 -8.78 0.36
N THR A 127 -9.35 -9.72 1.29
CA THR A 127 -9.80 -9.61 2.67
C THR A 127 -8.60 -9.68 3.62
N TYR A 128 -8.73 -9.12 4.81
CA TYR A 128 -7.75 -9.20 5.90
C TYR A 128 -8.48 -9.26 7.25
N ASN A 129 -7.73 -9.51 8.33
CA ASN A 129 -8.26 -9.59 9.68
C ASN A 129 -7.91 -8.32 10.47
N GLU A 130 -8.86 -7.39 10.62
CA GLU A 130 -8.71 -6.13 11.36
C GLU A 130 -8.18 -6.34 12.80
N GLU A 131 -8.63 -7.39 13.49
CA GLU A 131 -8.17 -7.70 14.84
C GLU A 131 -6.70 -8.14 14.87
N ARG A 132 -6.17 -8.69 13.77
CA ARG A 132 -4.75 -8.96 13.61
C ARG A 132 -3.95 -7.68 13.36
N VAL A 133 -4.48 -6.72 12.59
CA VAL A 133 -3.84 -5.40 12.40
C VAL A 133 -3.61 -4.74 13.76
N LYS A 134 -4.63 -4.74 14.63
CA LYS A 134 -4.56 -4.24 16.00
C LYS A 134 -3.54 -5.00 16.86
N GLN A 135 -3.43 -6.32 16.71
CA GLN A 135 -2.44 -7.15 17.42
C GLN A 135 -1.00 -6.88 16.97
N GLU A 136 -0.75 -6.65 15.69
CA GLU A 136 0.59 -6.27 15.18
C GLU A 136 0.98 -4.86 15.63
N LEU A 137 0.04 -3.90 15.60
CA LEU A 137 0.27 -2.55 16.12
C LEU A 137 0.56 -2.56 17.63
N ALA A 138 -0.14 -3.39 18.42
CA ALA A 138 0.07 -3.50 19.87
C ALA A 138 1.44 -4.11 20.27
N GLN A 139 2.15 -4.78 19.35
CA GLN A 139 3.52 -5.26 19.58
C GLN A 139 4.57 -4.14 19.44
N CYS A 140 4.19 -3.02 18.81
CA CYS A 140 5.06 -1.89 18.52
C CYS A 140 5.35 -1.06 19.80
N SER A 141 6.61 -0.78 20.10
CA SER A 141 6.99 -0.07 21.34
C SER A 141 6.59 1.42 21.36
N ALA A 142 6.33 2.00 20.19
CA ALA A 142 5.76 3.32 19.99
C ALA A 142 4.28 3.39 20.41
N MET A 143 3.54 2.28 20.30
CA MET A 143 2.14 2.18 20.75
C MET A 143 2.03 1.94 22.27
N ASP A 144 3.15 1.69 22.96
CA ASP A 144 3.18 1.60 24.42
C ASP A 144 3.03 2.99 25.05
N THR A 145 1.84 3.27 25.58
CA THR A 145 1.51 4.53 26.27
C THR A 145 2.43 4.87 27.43
N THR A 146 3.12 3.89 28.04
CA THR A 146 4.10 4.12 29.11
C THR A 146 5.44 4.68 28.60
N LYS A 147 5.72 4.54 27.30
CA LYS A 147 6.93 5.03 26.62
C LYS A 147 6.70 6.34 25.85
N MET A 148 5.47 6.83 25.79
CA MET A 148 5.11 8.08 25.11
C MET A 148 5.58 9.31 25.90
N ILE A 149 6.23 10.25 25.22
CA ILE A 149 6.71 11.51 25.78
C ILE A 149 5.74 12.62 25.37
N ALA A 150 5.17 13.34 26.33
CA ALA A 150 4.28 14.46 26.03
C ALA A 150 5.04 15.61 25.33
N PRO A 151 4.40 16.38 24.44
CA PRO A 151 5.01 17.57 23.84
C PRO A 151 5.35 18.63 24.90
N GLU A 152 6.58 19.14 24.89
CA GLU A 152 7.01 20.27 25.71
C GLU A 152 6.88 21.57 24.88
N ASN A 153 6.21 22.59 25.41
CA ASN A 153 6.15 23.91 24.76
C ASN A 153 7.51 24.63 24.85
N ALA A 154 7.82 25.49 23.88
CA ALA A 154 9.00 26.35 23.94
C ALA A 154 8.88 27.36 25.10
N GLN A 155 9.95 27.55 25.87
CA GLN A 155 9.96 28.37 27.09
C GLN A 155 10.97 29.50 27.01
N LEU A 156 10.62 30.66 27.55
CA LEU A 156 11.53 31.78 27.70
C LEU A 156 12.33 31.62 29.00
N VAL A 157 13.64 31.41 28.90
CA VAL A 157 14.54 31.13 30.03
C VAL A 157 15.50 32.31 30.23
N TYR A 158 15.57 32.84 31.44
CA TYR A 158 16.51 33.91 31.80
C TYR A 158 17.90 33.35 32.12
N ASP A 159 18.91 33.82 31.39
CA ASP A 159 20.32 33.51 31.65
C ASP A 159 20.94 34.62 32.50
N ALA A 160 21.06 34.36 33.81
CA ALA A 160 21.64 35.30 34.78
C ALA A 160 23.14 35.57 34.54
N GLY A 161 23.86 34.67 33.85
CA GLY A 161 25.27 34.90 33.47
C GLY A 161 25.42 35.85 32.28
N LYS A 162 24.35 36.06 31.50
CA LYS A 162 24.31 36.96 30.33
C LYS A 162 23.39 38.18 30.50
N ASN A 163 22.64 38.26 31.60
CA ASN A 163 21.55 39.23 31.82
C ASN A 163 20.58 39.31 30.63
N ALA A 164 20.22 38.16 30.06
CA ALA A 164 19.42 38.08 28.83
C ALA A 164 18.40 36.94 28.89
N PHE A 165 17.28 37.12 28.20
CA PHE A 165 16.32 36.05 27.95
C PHE A 165 16.72 35.26 26.70
N SER A 166 16.58 33.94 26.77
CA SER A 166 16.81 32.99 25.68
C SER A 166 15.56 32.14 25.47
N LEU A 167 15.28 31.75 24.23
CA LEU A 167 14.19 30.80 23.95
C LEU A 167 14.77 29.39 23.99
N ARG A 168 14.35 28.57 24.95
CA ARG A 168 14.53 27.12 24.90
C ARG A 168 13.45 26.56 23.99
N ASN A 169 13.86 25.90 22.90
CA ASN A 169 12.93 25.20 22.03
C ASN A 169 12.21 24.09 22.81
N GLY A 170 10.93 23.94 22.51
CA GLY A 170 10.12 22.81 22.96
C GLY A 170 10.37 21.57 22.11
N GLU A 171 9.87 20.43 22.56
CA GLU A 171 9.96 19.16 21.87
C GLU A 171 8.56 18.67 21.47
N GLN A 172 8.39 18.17 20.25
CA GLN A 172 7.09 17.73 19.72
C GLN A 172 6.52 16.49 20.44
N GLY A 173 7.28 15.86 21.34
CA GLY A 173 6.87 14.61 22.00
C GLY A 173 6.80 13.40 21.05
N THR A 174 6.15 12.34 21.53
CA THR A 174 5.87 11.08 20.81
C THR A 174 4.48 10.51 21.14
N THR A 175 3.62 11.26 21.84
CA THR A 175 2.24 10.82 22.17
C THR A 175 1.42 10.50 20.92
N LEU A 176 0.96 9.26 20.81
CA LEU A 176 0.07 8.80 19.74
C LEU A 176 -1.39 8.68 20.20
N ASP A 177 -2.30 8.69 19.22
CA ASP A 177 -3.71 8.36 19.36
C ASP A 177 -3.94 7.00 18.69
N GLU A 178 -4.10 5.95 19.50
CA GLU A 178 -4.15 4.55 19.03
C GLU A 178 -5.25 4.33 17.98
N GLY A 179 -6.41 4.99 18.15
CA GLY A 179 -7.54 4.88 17.22
C GLY A 179 -7.21 5.51 15.87
N LYS A 180 -6.54 6.67 15.85
CA LYS A 180 -6.10 7.32 14.61
C LYS A 180 -4.99 6.55 13.90
N VAL A 181 -4.06 5.94 14.65
CA VAL A 181 -3.01 5.10 14.06
C VAL A 181 -3.61 3.86 13.43
N THR A 182 -4.53 3.18 14.15
CA THR A 182 -5.23 1.99 13.65
C THR A 182 -6.00 2.30 12.37
N ALA A 183 -6.85 3.33 12.40
CA ALA A 183 -7.62 3.75 11.22
C ALA A 183 -6.73 4.10 10.03
N ALA A 184 -5.65 4.87 10.22
CA ALA A 184 -4.72 5.22 9.13
C ALA A 184 -3.95 4.01 8.56
N VAL A 185 -3.79 2.94 9.33
CA VAL A 185 -3.19 1.67 8.87
C VAL A 185 -4.21 0.83 8.12
N GLU A 186 -5.45 0.76 8.60
CA GLU A 186 -6.58 0.10 7.91
C GLU A 186 -6.87 0.81 6.57
N ASP A 187 -6.99 2.15 6.56
CA ASP A 187 -7.10 2.98 5.35
C ASP A 187 -5.95 2.70 4.36
N ALA A 188 -4.70 2.63 4.86
CA ALA A 188 -3.53 2.36 4.02
C ALA A 188 -3.50 0.92 3.46
N ILE A 189 -4.08 -0.06 4.15
CA ILE A 189 -4.26 -1.41 3.62
C ILE A 189 -5.27 -1.35 2.46
N GLU A 190 -6.42 -0.69 2.65
CA GLU A 190 -7.47 -0.56 1.64
C GLU A 190 -7.03 0.25 0.40
N GLU A 191 -6.30 1.36 0.58
CA GLU A 191 -5.72 2.13 -0.53
C GLU A 191 -4.69 1.33 -1.33
N ASN A 192 -3.76 0.64 -0.68
CA ASN A 192 -2.75 -0.19 -1.37
C ASN A 192 -3.39 -1.38 -2.11
N VAL A 193 -4.44 -1.98 -1.54
CA VAL A 193 -5.17 -3.11 -2.12
C VAL A 193 -6.06 -2.69 -3.30
N SER A 194 -6.61 -1.47 -3.26
CA SER A 194 -7.43 -0.92 -4.34
C SER A 194 -6.62 -0.27 -5.48
N ASN A 195 -5.38 0.15 -5.22
CA ASN A 195 -4.45 0.71 -6.21
C ASN A 195 -3.10 -0.02 -6.18
N TRP A 196 -3.05 -1.19 -6.84
CA TRP A 196 -1.90 -2.09 -6.80
C TRP A 196 -0.62 -1.48 -7.43
N MET A 197 -0.72 -0.42 -8.24
CA MET A 197 0.43 0.22 -8.86
C MET A 197 1.11 1.31 -7.99
N LEU A 198 0.71 1.46 -6.72
CA LEU A 198 1.45 2.24 -5.74
C LEU A 198 2.22 1.34 -4.76
N ARG A 199 3.55 1.53 -4.75
CA ARG A 199 4.54 0.75 -4.00
C ARG A 199 4.13 0.49 -2.53
N PRO A 200 4.48 -0.67 -1.93
CA PRO A 200 4.20 -1.02 -0.51
C PRO A 200 4.83 -0.10 0.56
N ARG A 201 5.46 1.02 0.16
CA ARG A 201 5.82 2.12 1.06
C ARG A 201 4.68 3.14 1.12
N ALA A 202 3.53 2.72 1.63
CA ALA A 202 2.63 3.63 2.34
C ALA A 202 3.33 4.06 3.65
N CYS A 203 4.36 4.89 3.49
CA CYS A 203 5.07 5.53 4.60
C CYS A 203 4.06 6.49 5.24
N ILE A 204 3.37 6.03 6.30
CA ILE A 204 2.52 6.86 7.17
C ILE A 204 3.43 7.82 7.94
N ARG A 205 3.98 8.78 7.20
CA ARG A 205 4.99 9.69 7.72
C ARG A 205 4.29 10.74 8.56
N SER A 206 4.35 10.50 9.88
CA SER A 206 3.85 11.36 10.95
C SER A 206 2.37 11.73 10.86
N LEU A 207 1.55 11.04 11.66
CA LEU A 207 0.30 11.58 12.22
C LEU A 207 0.56 12.71 13.26
N PHE A 208 1.64 13.51 13.13
CA PHE A 208 2.09 14.54 14.09
C PHE A 208 2.74 15.77 13.45
#